data_AF-A0A959WWR1-F1
#
_entry.id   AF-A0A959WWR1-F1
#
_cell.length_a   1.000
_cell.length_b   1.000
_cell.length_c   1.000
_cell.angle_alpha   90.00
_cell.angle_beta   90.00
_cell.angle_gamma   90.00
#
_symmetry.space_group_name_H-M   'P 1'
#
loop_
_entity.id
_entity.type
_entity.pdbx_description
1 polymer ?
#
loop_
_entity_poly.entity_id
_entity_poly.type
_entity_poly.pdbx_seq_one_letter_code
_entity_poly.pdbx_strand_id
1 'polypeptide(L)'
;MELVLVAALGIVAGVIAGLFGVGGGTVFVPTLTLILGLAEIDAVGTSLAAIIPLAAWGTWQQRRRGDVRFRDAAVMGAAAVATGVLGAGLADRLPEEALRYGLAAVIAGIAVRLALVARRTAGG
;
A
#
# COMPACT_ATOMS: atom_id res chain seq x y z
N MET A 1 -10.87 -13.48 -18.89
CA MET A 1 -9.59 -12.84 -19.27
C MET A 1 -9.16 -11.79 -18.25
N GLU A 2 -10.07 -10.94 -17.76
CA GLU A 2 -9.76 -9.93 -16.74
C GLU A 2 -9.18 -10.48 -15.43
N LEU A 3 -9.72 -11.59 -14.91
CA LEU A 3 -9.22 -12.21 -13.67
C LEU A 3 -7.73 -12.60 -13.76
N VAL A 4 -7.29 -13.07 -14.93
CA VAL A 4 -5.90 -13.46 -15.17
C VAL A 4 -5.00 -12.21 -15.19
N LEU A 5 -5.49 -11.11 -15.76
CA LEU A 5 -4.75 -9.84 -15.82
C LEU A 5 -4.60 -9.21 -14.43
N VAL A 6 -5.69 -9.20 -13.63
CA VAL A 6 -5.69 -8.72 -12.25
C VAL A 6 -4.77 -9.57 -11.38
N ALA A 7 -4.79 -10.89 -11.52
CA ALA A 7 -3.89 -11.78 -10.80
C ALA A 7 -2.42 -11.56 -11.17
N ALA A 8 -2.11 -11.40 -12.46
CA ALA A 8 -0.75 -11.14 -12.94
C ALA A 8 -0.22 -9.79 -12.44
N LEU A 9 -1.02 -8.73 -12.54
CA LEU A 9 -0.70 -7.40 -11.99
C LEU A 9 -0.52 -7.47 -10.48
N GLY A 10 -1.39 -8.20 -9.78
CA GLY A 10 -1.31 -8.41 -8.34
C GLY A 10 0.00 -9.05 -7.90
N ILE A 11 0.46 -10.08 -8.63
CA ILE A 11 1.74 -10.75 -8.37
C ILE A 11 2.92 -9.81 -8.61
N VAL A 12 2.97 -9.12 -9.75
CA VAL A 12 4.06 -8.20 -10.09
C VAL A 12 4.13 -7.05 -9.09
N ALA A 13 3.00 -6.42 -8.78
CA ALA A 13 2.90 -5.35 -7.79
C ALA A 13 3.30 -5.85 -6.39
N GLY A 14 2.92 -7.08 -6.01
CA GLY A 14 3.31 -7.71 -4.74
C GLY A 14 4.81 -7.95 -4.62
N VAL A 15 5.47 -8.43 -5.69
CA VAL A 15 6.92 -8.63 -5.72
C VAL A 15 7.65 -7.29 -5.57
N ILE A 16 7.24 -6.28 -6.33
CA ILE A 16 7.80 -4.92 -6.26
C ILE A 16 7.61 -4.37 -4.84
N ALA A 17 6.40 -4.42 -4.30
CA ALA A 17 6.09 -3.94 -2.97
C ALA A 17 6.91 -4.63 -1.87
N GLY A 18 7.12 -5.95 -1.99
CA GLY A 18 7.94 -6.74 -1.08
C GLY A 18 9.42 -6.37 -1.16
N LEU A 19 9.95 -6.11 -2.37
CA LEU A 19 11.34 -5.69 -2.58
C LEU A 19 11.61 -4.30 -2.00
N PHE A 20 10.67 -3.36 -2.13
CA PHE A 20 10.82 -2.00 -1.61
C PHE A 20 10.48 -1.87 -0.12
N GLY A 21 9.85 -2.88 0.49
CA GLY A 21 9.50 -2.88 1.91
C GLY A 21 8.43 -1.85 2.31
N VAL A 22 7.72 -1.26 1.34
CA VAL A 22 6.78 -0.12 1.55
C VAL A 22 5.36 -0.59 1.90
N GLY A 23 5.08 -1.90 1.92
CA GLY A 23 3.78 -2.42 2.36
C GLY A 23 2.65 -2.34 1.31
N GLY A 24 2.98 -2.41 0.02
CA GLY A 24 1.99 -2.68 -1.04
C GLY A 24 1.13 -1.49 -1.48
N GLY A 25 0.54 -0.74 -0.55
CA GLY A 25 -0.50 0.24 -0.85
C GLY A 25 -0.07 1.32 -1.85
N THR A 26 1.17 1.78 -1.75
CA THR A 26 1.77 2.75 -2.66
C THR A 26 1.84 2.27 -4.11
N VAL A 27 1.89 0.96 -4.34
CA VAL A 27 1.95 0.35 -5.69
C VAL A 27 0.56 -0.13 -6.11
N PHE A 28 -0.17 -0.81 -5.21
CA PHE A 28 -1.49 -1.36 -5.52
C PHE A 28 -2.52 -0.28 -5.82
N VAL A 29 -2.59 0.79 -5.04
CA VAL A 29 -3.60 1.85 -5.25
C VAL A 29 -3.48 2.50 -6.65
N PRO A 30 -2.31 3.03 -7.09
CA PRO A 30 -2.19 3.60 -8.43
C PRO A 30 -2.36 2.56 -9.54
N THR A 31 -1.97 1.31 -9.32
CA THR A 31 -2.20 0.23 -10.29
C THR A 31 -3.70 0.01 -10.50
N LEU A 32 -4.46 -0.05 -9.40
CA LEU A 32 -5.91 -0.24 -9.42
C LEU A 32 -6.66 0.97 -9.99
N THR A 33 -6.24 2.20 -9.67
CA THR A 33 -6.89 3.40 -10.21
C THR A 33 -6.52 3.67 -11.67
N LEU A 34 -5.22 3.61 -12.03
CA LEU A 34 -4.76 4.00 -13.37
C LEU A 34 -4.95 2.90 -14.42
N ILE A 35 -4.81 1.62 -14.04
CA ILE A 35 -4.90 0.51 -14.99
C ILE A 35 -6.33 -0.05 -15.05
N LEU A 36 -6.99 -0.19 -13.90
CA LEU A 36 -8.32 -0.80 -13.81
C LEU A 36 -9.45 0.23 -13.72
N GLY A 37 -9.14 1.52 -13.57
CA GLY A 37 -10.15 2.59 -13.56
C GLY A 37 -11.09 2.56 -12.37
N LEU A 38 -10.70 1.91 -11.26
CA LEU A 38 -11.50 1.86 -10.04
C LEU A 38 -11.57 3.24 -9.41
N ALA A 39 -12.74 3.57 -8.84
CA ALA A 39 -12.91 4.74 -8.01
C ALA A 39 -11.91 4.72 -6.84
N GLU A 40 -11.46 5.89 -6.41
CA GLU A 40 -10.35 6.03 -5.46
C GLU A 40 -10.61 5.29 -4.14
N ILE A 41 -11.85 5.32 -3.66
CA ILE A 41 -12.25 4.63 -2.43
C ILE A 41 -12.20 3.10 -2.59
N ASP A 42 -12.64 2.58 -3.73
CA ASP A 42 -12.65 1.15 -4.04
C ASP A 42 -11.23 0.62 -4.27
N ALA A 43 -10.39 1.40 -4.93
CA ALA A 43 -8.98 1.06 -5.14
C ALA A 43 -8.22 0.98 -3.81
N VAL A 44 -8.47 1.92 -2.88
CA VAL A 44 -7.89 1.89 -1.54
C VAL A 44 -8.36 0.64 -0.77
N GLY A 45 -9.67 0.38 -0.74
CA GLY A 45 -10.23 -0.80 -0.05
C GLY A 45 -9.68 -2.12 -0.60
N THR A 46 -9.64 -2.25 -1.93
CA THR A 46 -9.13 -3.45 -2.61
C THR A 46 -7.62 -3.64 -2.37
N SER A 47 -6.85 -2.54 -2.33
CA SER A 47 -5.42 -2.62 -2.01
C SER A 47 -5.15 -3.13 -0.59
N LEU A 48 -5.96 -2.72 0.38
CA LEU A 48 -5.87 -3.18 1.77
C LEU A 48 -6.15 -4.69 1.86
N ALA A 49 -7.17 -5.17 1.15
CA ALA A 49 -7.47 -6.60 1.06
C ALA A 49 -6.29 -7.38 0.45
N ALA A 50 -5.66 -6.85 -0.61
CA ALA A 50 -4.50 -7.48 -1.25
C ALA A 50 -3.26 -7.53 -0.34
N ILE A 51 -3.12 -6.59 0.62
CA ILE A 51 -2.00 -6.55 1.56
C ILE A 51 -2.10 -7.64 2.63
N ILE A 52 -3.30 -8.11 3.00
CA ILE A 52 -3.50 -9.13 4.05
C ILE A 52 -2.67 -10.41 3.82
N PRO A 53 -2.76 -11.10 2.66
CA PRO A 53 -1.96 -12.30 2.42
C PRO A 53 -0.46 -12.01 2.38
N LEU A 54 -0.06 -10.84 1.88
CA LEU A 54 1.35 -10.40 1.85
C LEU A 54 1.90 -10.21 3.26
N ALA A 55 1.13 -9.55 4.13
CA ALA A 55 1.48 -9.31 5.53
C ALA A 55 1.54 -10.63 6.32
N ALA A 56 0.61 -11.57 6.06
CA ALA A 56 0.64 -12.89 6.67
C ALA A 56 1.91 -13.66 6.29
N TRP A 57 2.28 -13.66 5.00
CA TRP A 57 3.51 -14.30 4.53
C TRP A 57 4.77 -13.63 5.09
N GLY A 58 4.83 -12.29 5.06
CA GLY A 58 5.95 -11.52 5.61
C GLY A 58 6.13 -11.77 7.12
N THR A 59 5.03 -11.83 7.87
CA THR A 59 5.03 -12.16 9.29
C THR A 59 5.53 -13.58 9.53
N TRP A 60 5.12 -14.55 8.71
CA TRP A 60 5.60 -15.93 8.81
C TRP A 60 7.12 -16.02 8.59
N GLN A 61 7.62 -15.34 7.56
CA GLN A 61 9.05 -15.26 7.26
C GLN A 61 9.84 -14.61 8.42
N GLN A 62 9.32 -13.52 8.98
CA GLN A 62 9.96 -12.86 10.11
C GLN A 62 9.95 -13.74 11.36
N ARG A 63 8.88 -14.50 11.58
CA ARG A 63 8.77 -15.47 12.70
C ARG A 63 9.80 -16.59 12.57
N ARG A 64 10.09 -17.05 11.35
CA ARG A 64 11.15 -18.04 11.11
C ARG A 64 12.56 -17.52 11.44
N ARG A 65 12.77 -16.19 11.40
CA ARG A 65 14.06 -15.55 11.73
C ARG A 65 14.24 -15.27 13.23
N GLY A 66 13.21 -15.50 14.06
CA GLY A 66 13.29 -15.32 15.52
C GLY A 66 13.10 -13.88 16.02
N ASP A 67 12.98 -12.90 15.12
CA ASP A 67 12.97 -11.46 15.45
C ASP A 67 11.57 -10.86 15.66
N VAL A 68 10.53 -11.68 15.92
CA VAL A 68 9.16 -11.16 16.07
C VAL A 68 8.88 -10.73 17.50
N ARG A 69 8.92 -9.43 17.73
CA ARG A 69 8.43 -8.81 18.98
C ARG A 69 6.92 -8.63 18.90
N PHE A 70 6.18 -9.68 19.27
CA PHE A 70 4.71 -9.70 19.22
C PHE A 70 4.03 -8.54 19.96
N ARG A 71 4.64 -8.05 21.05
CA ARG A 71 4.12 -6.90 21.79
C ARG A 71 4.11 -5.63 20.95
N ASP A 72 5.23 -5.32 20.28
CA ASP A 72 5.36 -4.15 19.43
C ASP A 72 4.44 -4.28 18.22
N ALA A 73 4.36 -5.47 17.61
CA ALA A 73 3.45 -5.75 16.50
C ALA A 73 1.98 -5.54 16.89
N ALA A 74 1.58 -5.95 18.11
CA ALA A 74 0.23 -5.75 18.59
C ALA A 74 -0.10 -4.27 18.85
N VAL A 75 0.82 -3.52 19.46
CA VAL A 75 0.65 -2.08 19.71
C VAL A 75 0.57 -1.31 18.39
N MET A 76 1.49 -1.57 17.47
CA MET A 76 1.51 -0.94 16.15
C MET A 76 0.28 -1.33 15.33
N GLY A 77 -0.11 -2.60 15.36
CA GLY A 77 -1.30 -3.11 14.66
C GLY A 77 -2.58 -2.48 15.19
N ALA A 78 -2.76 -2.40 16.51
CA ALA A 78 -3.92 -1.75 17.13
C ALA A 78 -3.98 -0.26 16.79
N ALA A 79 -2.84 0.45 16.87
CA ALA A 79 -2.76 1.85 16.50
C ALA A 79 -3.08 2.07 15.01
N ALA A 80 -2.58 1.20 14.13
CA ALA A 80 -2.85 1.26 12.69
C ALA A 80 -4.33 1.00 12.37
N VAL A 81 -4.96 0.01 13.03
CA VAL A 81 -6.40 -0.25 12.86
C VAL A 81 -7.23 0.93 13.37
N ALA A 82 -6.93 1.45 14.56
CA ALA A 82 -7.66 2.56 15.14
C ALA A 82 -7.58 3.82 14.25
N THR A 83 -6.38 4.19 13.82
CA THR A 83 -6.18 5.34 12.93
C THR A 83 -6.75 5.09 11.53
N GLY A 84 -6.67 3.87 11.00
CA GLY A 84 -7.26 3.48 9.73
C GLY A 84 -8.79 3.60 9.71
N VAL A 85 -9.47 3.11 10.75
CA VAL A 85 -10.93 3.22 10.87
C VAL A 85 -11.37 4.69 11.00
N LEU A 86 -10.65 5.47 11.81
CA LEU A 86 -10.89 6.92 11.93
C LEU A 86 -10.68 7.65 10.60
N GLY A 87 -9.61 7.31 9.88
CA GLY A 87 -9.30 7.88 8.57
C GLY A 87 -10.35 7.52 7.51
N ALA A 88 -10.80 6.27 7.48
CA ALA A 88 -11.87 5.82 6.58
C ALA A 88 -13.19 6.56 6.87
N GLY A 89 -13.59 6.65 8.13
CA GLY A 89 -14.80 7.40 8.50
C GLY A 89 -14.71 8.90 8.23
N LEU A 90 -13.51 9.47 8.14
CA LEU A 90 -13.31 10.85 7.70
C LEU A 90 -13.34 10.96 6.16
N ALA A 91 -12.77 9.97 5.46
CA ALA A 91 -12.77 9.88 4.00
C ALA A 91 -14.19 9.80 3.43
N ASP A 92 -15.09 9.05 4.06
CA ASP A 92 -16.50 8.93 3.66
C ASP A 92 -17.27 10.27 3.70
N ARG A 93 -16.75 11.26 4.44
CA ARG A 93 -17.36 12.60 4.57
C ARG A 93 -16.75 13.64 3.63
N LEU A 94 -15.70 13.28 2.90
CA LEU A 94 -15.01 14.19 1.99
C LEU A 94 -15.59 14.07 0.57
N PRO A 95 -15.62 15.17 -0.20
CA PRO A 95 -15.99 15.12 -1.61
C PRO A 95 -14.94 14.34 -2.40
N GLU A 96 -15.38 13.70 -3.48
CA GLU A 96 -14.56 12.83 -4.32
C GLU A 96 -13.34 13.56 -4.91
N GLU A 97 -13.47 14.85 -5.25
CA GLU A 97 -12.33 15.65 -5.71
C GLU A 97 -11.25 15.78 -4.63
N ALA A 98 -11.63 15.92 -3.36
CA ALA A 98 -10.67 16.02 -2.26
C ALA A 98 -9.91 14.70 -2.05
N LEU A 99 -10.60 13.56 -2.15
CA LEU A 99 -9.95 12.24 -2.10
C LEU A 99 -8.97 12.08 -3.26
N ARG A 100 -9.40 12.41 -4.48
CA ARG A 100 -8.60 12.29 -5.69
C ARG A 100 -7.36 13.19 -5.66
N TYR A 101 -7.49 14.46 -5.30
CA TYR A 101 -6.35 15.37 -5.17
C TYR A 101 -5.43 14.98 -4.02
N GLY A 102 -5.99 14.53 -2.89
CA GLY A 102 -5.21 14.05 -1.75
C GLY A 102 -4.36 12.83 -2.12
N LEU A 103 -4.96 11.83 -2.77
CA LEU A 103 -4.25 10.65 -3.25
C LEU A 103 -3.18 11.03 -4.29
N ALA A 104 -3.51 11.90 -5.25
CA ALA A 104 -2.57 12.39 -6.25
C ALA A 104 -1.36 13.09 -5.61
N ALA A 105 -1.59 13.93 -4.59
CA ALA A 105 -0.53 14.61 -3.85
C ALA A 105 0.40 13.64 -3.12
N VAL A 106 -0.16 12.60 -2.49
CA VAL A 106 0.62 11.54 -1.84
C VAL A 106 1.47 10.78 -2.85
N ILE A 107 0.89 10.35 -3.97
CA ILE A 107 1.62 9.65 -5.03
C ILE A 107 2.73 10.54 -5.60
N ALA A 108 2.44 11.82 -5.89
CA ALA A 108 3.44 12.77 -6.38
C ALA A 108 4.58 12.96 -5.37
N GLY A 109 4.28 13.11 -4.08
CA GLY A 109 5.28 13.23 -3.02
C GLY A 109 6.17 12.00 -2.93
N ILE A 110 5.59 10.80 -3.06
CA ILE A 110 6.35 9.54 -3.09
C ILE A 110 7.23 9.46 -4.34
N ALA A 111 6.70 9.79 -5.51
CA ALA A 111 7.46 9.80 -6.77
C ALA A 111 8.67 10.75 -6.67
N VAL A 112 8.48 11.95 -6.12
CA VAL A 112 9.56 12.90 -5.85
C VAL A 112 10.58 12.30 -4.88
N ARG A 113 10.14 11.72 -3.76
CA ARG A 113 11.04 11.11 -2.77
C ARG A 113 11.87 9.99 -3.40
N LEU A 114 11.25 9.11 -4.19
CA LEU A 114 11.92 8.04 -4.90
C LEU A 114 12.92 8.58 -5.93
N ALA A 115 12.54 9.60 -6.70
CA ALA A 115 13.45 10.26 -7.64
C ALA A 115 14.66 10.89 -6.94
N LEU A 116 14.46 11.56 -5.80
CA LEU A 116 15.54 12.13 -5.01
C LEU A 116 16.46 11.06 -4.42
N VAL A 117 15.90 9.94 -3.93
CA VAL A 117 16.71 8.81 -3.43
C VAL A 117 17.50 8.18 -4.58
N ALA A 118 16.88 7.93 -5.73
CA ALA A 118 17.55 7.38 -6.90
C ALA A 118 18.71 8.27 -7.37
N ARG A 119 18.54 9.60 -7.33
CA ARG A 119 19.60 10.56 -7.65
C ARG A 119 20.77 10.54 -6.66
N ARG A 120 20.54 10.16 -5.40
CA ARG A 120 21.61 10.01 -4.39
C ARG A 120 22.40 8.72 -4.57
N THR A 121 21.76 7.64 -5.03
CA THR A 121 22.42 6.35 -5.26
C THR A 121 23.25 6.34 -6.55
N ALA A 122 22.86 7.11 -7.58
CA ALA A 122 23.59 7.20 -8.84
C ALA A 122 24.81 8.16 -8.82
N GLY A 123 25.03 8.87 -7.71
CA GLY A 123 26.12 9.85 -7.55
C GLY A 123 27.18 9.45 -6.51
N GLY A 124 27.21 8.19 -6.08
CA GLY A 124 28.18 7.64 -5.12
C GLY A 124 29.07 6.58 -5.74
#